data_AF-A0A6V7I832-F1
#
_entry.id   AF-A0A6V7I832-F1
#
_cell.length_a   1.000
_cell.length_b   1.000
_cell.length_c   1.000
_cell.angle_alpha   90.00
_cell.angle_beta   90.00
_cell.angle_gamma   90.00
#
_symmetry.space_group_name_H-M   'P 1'
#
loop_
_entity.id
_entity.type
_entity.pdbx_description
1 polymer ?
#
loop_
_entity_poly.entity_id
_entity_poly.type
_entity_poly.pdbx_seq_one_letter_code
_entity_poly.pdbx_strand_id
1 'polypeptide(L)'
;MAPSPSSSLNTPGGVGATPSPQEDAAYREKVRQLSKYIEPLRRMITKMGNEGNLDKLAKMKKLLEILSNPTKRVPLETIMKCEVVLEKLDLKRGESSVGPVGPATKEHHFFSPLLDAVGQHLQSPMANHTLQRTFGPCLEALFGPEI
;
A
#
# COMPACT_ATOMS: atom_id res chain seq x y z
N MET A 1 10.12 50.93 -6.51
CA MET A 1 10.20 51.06 -5.03
C MET A 1 8.78 51.33 -4.53
N ALA A 2 8.15 50.58 -3.64
CA ALA A 2 8.36 49.29 -2.99
C ALA A 2 6.95 48.89 -2.45
N PRO A 3 6.56 47.60 -2.38
CA PRO A 3 5.37 47.24 -1.63
C PRO A 3 5.66 47.38 -0.14
N SER A 4 4.81 48.13 0.56
CA SER A 4 4.92 48.39 1.99
C SER A 4 4.85 47.09 2.82
N PRO A 5 5.71 46.95 3.85
CA PRO A 5 5.65 45.85 4.80
C PRO A 5 4.66 46.19 5.92
N SER A 6 3.86 45.22 6.37
CA SER A 6 3.38 45.09 7.75
C SER A 6 2.53 43.81 7.83
N SER A 7 3.08 42.70 8.31
CA SER A 7 3.32 42.41 9.73
C SER A 7 2.00 42.39 10.52
N SER A 8 1.18 41.38 10.29
CA SER A 8 0.05 41.09 11.16
C SER A 8 0.54 40.49 12.48
N LEU A 9 0.71 41.40 13.44
CA LEU A 9 0.18 41.33 14.80
C LEU A 9 0.44 40.03 15.59
N ASN A 10 1.45 40.10 16.46
CA ASN A 10 1.56 39.26 17.65
C ASN A 10 0.44 39.65 18.64
N THR A 11 -0.41 38.70 19.03
CA THR A 11 -1.25 38.81 20.24
C THR A 11 -0.59 38.09 21.42
N PRO A 12 -0.64 38.67 22.63
CA PRO A 12 -0.03 38.11 23.83
C PRO A 12 -0.99 37.16 24.56
N GLY A 13 -0.45 36.12 25.20
CA GLY A 13 -1.07 35.44 26.34
C GLY A 13 -1.97 34.25 26.03
N GLY A 14 -1.47 33.05 26.31
CA GLY A 14 -2.29 31.85 26.37
C GLY A 14 -1.45 30.58 26.41
N VAL A 15 -1.24 30.06 27.61
CA VAL A 15 -0.71 28.70 27.85
C VAL A 15 -1.65 27.67 27.21
N GLY A 16 -1.32 27.30 25.98
CA GLY A 16 -2.10 26.37 25.17
C GLY A 16 -1.66 26.51 23.73
N ALA A 17 -0.55 25.88 23.38
CA ALA A 17 0.03 25.90 22.03
C ALA A 17 -1.01 25.44 21.00
N THR A 18 -1.75 26.38 20.42
CA THR A 18 -2.51 26.15 19.20
C THR A 18 -1.50 25.87 18.11
N PRO A 19 -1.53 24.70 17.46
CA PRO A 19 -0.55 24.34 16.45
C PRO A 19 -0.57 25.36 15.31
N SER A 20 0.61 25.76 14.85
CA SER A 20 0.78 26.71 13.75
C SER A 20 0.03 26.20 12.50
N PRO A 21 -0.59 27.08 11.68
CA PRO A 21 -1.33 26.64 10.49
C PRO A 21 -0.48 25.80 9.51
N GLN A 22 0.84 25.99 9.51
CA GLN A 22 1.81 25.21 8.75
C GLN A 22 1.99 23.77 9.26
N GLU A 23 2.08 23.58 10.58
CA GLU A 23 2.18 22.25 11.20
C GLU A 23 0.89 21.44 10.99
N ASP A 24 -0.25 22.12 11.03
CA ASP A 24 -1.54 21.52 10.76
C ASP A 24 -1.63 20.98 9.32
N ALA A 25 -1.11 21.74 8.35
CA ALA A 25 -1.03 21.31 6.96
C ALA A 25 -0.09 20.11 6.78
N ALA A 26 1.10 20.13 7.39
CA ALA A 26 2.06 19.03 7.35
C ALA A 26 1.49 17.74 7.97
N TYR A 27 0.76 17.87 9.08
CA TYR A 27 0.08 16.75 9.73
C TYR A 27 -0.93 16.08 8.82
N ARG A 28 -1.83 16.87 8.21
CA ARG A 28 -2.86 16.34 7.31
C ARG A 28 -2.26 15.62 6.12
N GLU A 29 -1.20 16.18 5.53
CA GLU A 29 -0.52 15.56 4.40
C GLU A 29 0.17 14.26 4.79
N LYS A 30 0.84 14.20 5.94
CA LYS A 30 1.46 12.96 6.42
C LYS A 30 0.43 11.87 6.73
N VAL A 31 -0.68 12.21 7.39
CA VAL A 31 -1.77 11.25 7.61
C VAL A 31 -2.30 10.74 6.27
N ARG A 32 -2.54 11.62 5.30
CA ARG A 32 -2.96 11.24 3.94
C ARG A 32 -1.98 10.29 3.25
N GLN A 33 -0.67 10.55 3.35
CA GLN A 33 0.37 9.70 2.80
C GLN A 33 0.40 8.33 3.46
N LEU A 34 0.25 8.28 4.78
CA LEU A 34 0.27 7.02 5.54
C LEU A 34 -1.03 6.22 5.43
N SER A 35 -2.14 6.84 5.01
CA SER A 35 -3.40 6.14 4.76
C SER A 35 -3.26 4.98 3.77
N LYS A 36 -2.26 5.00 2.87
CA LYS A 36 -1.96 3.88 1.96
C LYS A 36 -1.61 2.58 2.69
N TYR A 37 -1.14 2.66 3.93
CA TYR A 37 -0.79 1.49 4.74
C TYR A 37 -1.96 0.94 5.55
N ILE A 38 -3.11 1.62 5.62
CA ILE A 38 -4.28 1.20 6.43
C ILE A 38 -4.75 -0.19 6.02
N GLU A 39 -4.97 -0.42 4.73
CA GLU A 39 -5.44 -1.71 4.21
C GLU A 39 -4.43 -2.85 4.41
N PRO A 40 -3.14 -2.70 4.05
CA PRO A 40 -2.11 -3.68 4.37
C PRO A 40 -2.02 -4.01 5.86
N LEU A 41 -2.11 -2.98 6.71
CA LEU A 41 -2.02 -3.11 8.16
C LEU A 41 -3.22 -3.86 8.74
N ARG A 42 -4.45 -3.58 8.25
CA ARG A 42 -5.67 -4.34 8.60
C ARG A 42 -5.53 -5.81 8.25
N ARG A 43 -5.09 -6.13 7.03
CA ARG A 43 -4.89 -7.52 6.59
C ARG A 43 -3.86 -8.25 7.46
N MET A 44 -2.77 -7.58 7.81
CA MET A 44 -1.74 -8.20 8.63
C MET A 44 -2.19 -8.42 10.08
N ILE A 45 -2.97 -7.51 10.66
CA ILE A 45 -3.59 -7.68 11.99
C ILE A 45 -4.50 -8.91 12.01
N THR A 46 -5.33 -9.10 10.99
CA THR A 46 -6.22 -10.27 10.89
C THR A 46 -5.42 -11.57 10.81
N LYS A 47 -4.35 -11.60 10.01
CA LYS A 47 -3.48 -12.79 9.88
C LYS A 47 -2.71 -13.10 11.17
N MET A 48 -2.13 -12.08 11.80
CA MET A 48 -1.28 -12.21 12.98
C MET A 48 -2.08 -12.54 14.25
N GLY A 49 -3.40 -12.32 14.26
CA GLY A 49 -4.30 -12.75 15.33
C GLY A 49 -4.22 -14.25 15.65
N ASN A 50 -3.84 -15.07 14.67
CA ASN A 50 -3.68 -16.53 14.83
C ASN A 50 -2.27 -16.96 15.26
N GLU A 51 -1.26 -16.09 15.19
CA GLU A 51 0.17 -16.46 15.34
C GLU A 51 0.72 -16.27 16.78
N GLY A 52 -0.12 -15.90 17.74
CA GLY A 52 0.24 -15.82 19.17
C GLY A 52 1.15 -14.65 19.59
N ASN A 53 1.58 -13.79 18.67
CA ASN A 53 2.43 -12.63 18.98
C ASN A 53 1.60 -11.38 19.37
N LEU A 54 1.05 -11.42 20.59
CA LEU A 54 0.11 -10.42 21.12
C LEU A 54 0.71 -9.01 21.20
N ASP A 55 1.98 -8.87 21.56
CA ASP A 55 2.67 -7.57 21.67
C ASP A 55 2.80 -6.87 20.32
N LYS A 56 3.21 -7.61 19.28
CA LYS A 56 3.29 -7.08 17.92
C LYS A 56 1.90 -6.74 17.38
N LEU A 57 0.92 -7.60 17.64
CA LEU A 57 -0.47 -7.36 17.28
C LEU A 57 -1.05 -6.09 17.95
N ALA A 58 -0.74 -5.84 19.21
CA ALA A 58 -1.16 -4.64 19.93
C ALA A 58 -0.56 -3.37 19.31
N LYS A 59 0.74 -3.38 19.00
CA LYS A 59 1.43 -2.26 18.31
C LYS A 59 0.84 -1.99 16.93
N MET A 60 0.56 -3.05 16.17
CA MET A 60 -0.10 -2.99 14.87
C MET A 60 -1.49 -2.36 14.95
N LYS A 61 -2.32 -2.82 15.89
CA LYS A 61 -3.65 -2.25 16.14
C LYS A 61 -3.56 -0.78 16.55
N LYS A 62 -2.56 -0.40 17.34
CA LYS A 62 -2.35 1.00 17.74
C LYS A 62 -1.97 1.89 16.55
N LEU A 63 -1.07 1.44 15.67
CA LEU A 63 -0.75 2.13 14.43
C LEU A 63 -2.01 2.33 13.56
N LEU A 64 -2.82 1.28 13.43
CA LEU A 64 -4.06 1.34 12.65
C LEU A 64 -5.08 2.33 13.26
N GLU A 65 -5.19 2.37 14.59
CA GLU A 65 -6.07 3.30 15.30
C GLU A 65 -5.69 4.76 15.03
N ILE A 66 -4.39 5.08 15.07
CA ILE A 66 -3.85 6.42 14.82
C ILE A 66 -4.14 6.87 13.38
N LEU A 67 -3.97 5.97 12.41
CA LEU A 67 -4.14 6.30 10.99
C LEU A 67 -5.60 6.32 10.55
N SER A 68 -6.46 5.52 11.17
CA SER A 68 -7.89 5.44 10.81
C SER A 68 -8.76 6.48 11.52
N ASN A 69 -8.28 7.05 12.64
CA ASN A 69 -9.04 8.02 13.42
C ASN A 69 -8.32 9.38 13.45
N PRO A 70 -8.54 10.23 12.43
CA PRO A 70 -7.95 11.58 12.40
C PRO A 70 -8.46 12.48 13.53
N THR A 71 -9.55 12.10 14.22
CA THR A 71 -10.11 12.80 15.38
C THR A 71 -9.27 12.65 16.64
N LYS A 72 -8.54 11.53 16.79
CA LYS A 72 -7.55 11.35 17.87
C LYS A 72 -6.21 11.90 17.40
N ARG A 73 -6.10 13.22 17.36
CA ARG A 73 -4.84 13.88 17.00
C ARG A 73 -3.70 13.44 17.91
N VAL A 74 -2.64 12.95 17.30
CA VAL A 74 -1.36 12.70 17.97
C VAL A 74 -0.36 13.78 17.53
N PRO A 75 0.74 13.98 18.28
CA PRO A 75 1.79 14.91 17.84
C PRO A 75 2.34 14.55 16.46
N LEU A 76 2.73 15.54 15.66
CA LEU A 76 3.31 15.33 14.32
C LEU A 76 4.53 14.39 14.37
N GLU A 77 5.35 14.51 15.41
CA GLU A 77 6.50 13.64 15.65
C GLU A 77 6.09 12.16 15.80
N THR A 78 4.90 11.90 16.37
CA THR A 78 4.37 10.53 16.49
C THR A 78 3.96 9.98 15.13
N ILE A 79 3.37 10.79 14.26
CA ILE A 79 3.06 10.40 12.87
C ILE A 79 4.34 10.08 12.10
N MET A 80 5.38 10.90 12.25
CA MET A 80 6.68 10.63 11.62
C MET A 80 7.31 9.32 12.13
N LYS A 81 7.19 9.02 13.42
CA LYS A 81 7.62 7.71 13.96
C LYS A 81 6.82 6.55 13.37
N CYS A 82 5.52 6.72 13.15
CA CYS A 82 4.68 5.71 12.50
C CYS A 82 5.17 5.44 11.06
N GLU A 83 5.52 6.47 10.31
CA GLU A 83 6.08 6.35 8.96
C GLU A 83 7.33 5.47 8.93
N VAL A 84 8.33 5.78 9.75
CA VAL A 84 9.59 5.01 9.80
C VAL A 84 9.35 3.54 10.13
N VAL A 85 8.42 3.26 11.05
CA VAL A 85 8.05 1.87 11.39
C VAL A 85 7.36 1.20 10.22
N LEU A 86 6.42 1.87 9.55
CA LEU A 86 5.68 1.34 8.41
C LEU A 86 6.56 1.13 7.17
N GLU A 87 7.57 1.96 6.95
CA GLU A 87 8.55 1.78 5.87
C GLU A 87 9.47 0.58 6.12
N LYS A 88 9.87 0.37 7.38
CA LYS A 88 10.66 -0.80 7.78
C LYS A 88 9.85 -2.09 7.78
N LEU A 89 8.53 -1.97 7.83
CA LEU A 89 7.65 -3.11 7.78
C LEU A 89 7.33 -3.43 6.32
N ASP A 90 7.76 -4.59 5.83
CA ASP A 90 7.46 -5.07 4.47
C ASP A 90 5.96 -5.41 4.28
N LEU A 91 5.07 -4.43 4.46
CA LEU A 91 3.62 -4.51 4.28
C LEU A 91 3.21 -4.77 2.83
N LYS A 92 4.14 -4.52 1.89
CA LYS A 92 3.96 -4.75 0.45
C LYS A 92 3.71 -6.22 0.10
N ARG A 93 4.04 -7.15 1.00
CA ARG A 93 3.70 -8.59 0.85
C ARG A 93 2.20 -8.88 1.03
N GLY A 94 1.40 -7.92 1.51
CA GLY A 94 -0.04 -8.05 1.75
C GLY A 94 -0.95 -7.39 0.69
N GLU A 95 -0.39 -6.79 -0.35
CA GLU A 95 -1.13 -6.21 -1.48
C GLU A 95 -1.09 -7.19 -2.66
N SER A 96 -1.94 -8.21 -2.58
CA SER A 96 -2.28 -9.07 -3.71
C SER A 96 -3.78 -9.05 -3.88
N SER A 97 -4.36 -7.91 -4.25
CA SER A 97 -5.69 -7.86 -4.83
C SER A 97 -5.97 -6.49 -5.43
N VAL A 98 -6.53 -6.50 -6.64
CA VAL A 98 -7.14 -5.42 -7.44
C VAL A 98 -6.22 -4.45 -8.20
N GLY A 99 -5.39 -4.97 -9.11
CA GLY A 99 -4.79 -4.22 -10.22
C GLY A 99 -4.39 -5.18 -11.35
N PRO A 100 -4.44 -4.79 -12.65
CA PRO A 100 -4.41 -5.73 -13.76
C PRO A 100 -3.08 -6.49 -13.82
N VAL A 101 -3.20 -7.80 -13.62
CA VAL A 101 -2.31 -8.91 -13.99
C VAL A 101 -0.88 -8.49 -14.39
N GLY A 102 -0.02 -8.33 -13.39
CA GLY A 102 1.44 -8.47 -13.55
C GLY A 102 1.93 -9.49 -12.53
N PRO A 103 2.56 -10.61 -12.92
CA PRO A 103 2.88 -11.66 -11.97
C PRO A 103 4.18 -11.31 -11.24
N ALA A 104 4.06 -10.61 -10.12
CA ALA A 104 5.10 -10.56 -9.11
C ALA A 104 4.74 -11.48 -7.94
N THR A 105 4.56 -12.77 -8.24
CA THR A 105 4.66 -13.80 -7.19
C THR A 105 6.13 -14.15 -7.03
N LYS A 106 6.65 -14.05 -5.80
CA LYS A 106 7.94 -14.67 -5.45
C LYS A 106 7.81 -16.21 -5.30
N GLU A 107 6.74 -16.79 -5.85
CA GLU A 107 6.54 -18.22 -6.05
C GLU A 107 6.94 -18.64 -7.49
N HIS A 108 7.32 -17.70 -8.36
CA HIS A 108 7.59 -17.94 -9.79
C HIS A 108 9.02 -18.33 -10.18
N HIS A 109 9.97 -18.63 -9.28
CA HIS A 109 11.32 -19.02 -9.77
C HIS A 109 11.29 -20.25 -10.68
N PHE A 110 10.37 -21.19 -10.44
CA PHE A 110 10.22 -22.37 -11.29
C PHE A 110 9.50 -22.07 -12.62
N PHE A 111 8.52 -21.16 -12.60
CA PHE A 111 7.67 -20.85 -13.76
C PHE A 111 8.08 -19.56 -14.50
N SER A 112 9.13 -18.86 -14.06
CA SER A 112 9.61 -17.62 -14.66
C SER A 112 9.99 -17.76 -16.14
N PRO A 113 10.69 -18.83 -16.60
CA PRO A 113 10.98 -18.95 -18.03
C PRO A 113 9.71 -19.18 -18.87
N LEU A 114 8.71 -19.88 -18.33
CA LEU A 114 7.43 -20.08 -19.01
C LEU A 114 6.64 -18.77 -19.10
N LEU A 115 6.60 -17.99 -18.03
CA LEU A 115 5.93 -16.69 -18.00
C LEU A 115 6.57 -15.69 -18.96
N ASP A 116 7.90 -15.66 -19.03
CA ASP A 116 8.62 -14.78 -19.95
C ASP A 116 8.31 -15.15 -21.41
N ALA A 117 8.37 -16.44 -21.74
CA ALA A 117 8.03 -16.94 -23.07
C ALA A 117 6.59 -16.63 -23.47
N VAL A 118 5.62 -16.79 -22.55
CA VAL A 118 4.22 -16.44 -22.79
C VAL A 118 4.06 -14.93 -22.95
N GLY A 119 4.70 -14.13 -22.09
CA GLY A 119 4.68 -12.67 -22.15
C GLY A 119 5.19 -12.13 -23.49
N GLN A 120 6.28 -12.70 -24.00
CA GLN A 120 6.82 -12.35 -25.32
C GLN A 120 5.85 -12.66 -26.46
N HIS A 121 5.15 -13.80 -26.39
CA HIS A 121 4.20 -14.20 -27.43
C HIS A 121 2.89 -13.41 -27.38
N LEU A 122 2.47 -12.94 -26.20
CA LEU A 122 1.29 -12.10 -26.03
C LEU A 122 1.42 -10.71 -26.65
N GLN A 123 2.64 -10.21 -26.85
CA GLN A 123 2.89 -8.94 -27.56
C GLN A 123 2.72 -9.06 -29.08
N SER A 124 2.59 -10.27 -29.61
CA SER A 124 2.39 -10.51 -31.04
C SER A 124 0.93 -10.29 -31.44
N PRO A 125 0.64 -9.68 -32.61
CA PRO A 125 -0.71 -9.58 -33.15
C PRO A 125 -1.34 -10.95 -33.44
N MET A 126 -0.55 -12.03 -33.44
CA MET A 126 -1.02 -13.42 -33.62
C MET A 126 -1.05 -14.23 -32.32
N ALA A 127 -0.98 -13.58 -31.15
CA ALA A 127 -0.91 -14.23 -29.84
C ALA A 127 -1.94 -15.35 -29.66
N ASN A 128 -3.22 -15.08 -29.95
CA ASN A 128 -4.29 -16.07 -29.81
C ASN A 128 -4.09 -17.30 -30.70
N HIS A 129 -3.65 -17.11 -31.94
CA HIS A 129 -3.38 -18.23 -32.84
C HIS A 129 -2.21 -19.09 -32.32
N THR A 130 -1.15 -18.44 -31.84
CA THR A 130 -0.01 -19.15 -31.26
C THR A 130 -0.39 -19.91 -30.01
N LEU A 131 -1.13 -19.30 -29.08
CA LEU A 131 -1.60 -19.96 -27.86
C LEU A 131 -2.50 -21.16 -28.18
N GLN A 132 -3.44 -21.00 -29.11
CA GLN A 132 -4.32 -22.09 -29.54
C GLN A 132 -3.54 -23.24 -30.19
N ARG A 133 -2.55 -22.95 -31.03
CA ARG A 133 -1.69 -23.98 -31.60
C ARG A 133 -0.85 -24.70 -30.54
N THR A 134 -0.32 -23.96 -29.56
CA THR A 134 0.57 -24.51 -28.53
C THR A 134 -0.19 -25.33 -27.48
N PHE A 135 -1.34 -24.85 -27.02
CA PHE A 135 -2.09 -25.49 -25.93
C PHE A 135 -3.32 -26.28 -26.41
N GLY A 136 -3.79 -26.06 -27.64
CA GLY A 136 -4.97 -26.71 -28.21
C GLY A 136 -4.95 -28.24 -28.14
N PRO A 137 -3.86 -28.93 -28.53
CA PRO A 137 -3.79 -30.40 -28.44
C PRO A 137 -3.92 -30.92 -26.99
N CYS A 138 -3.40 -30.17 -26.02
CA CYS A 138 -3.53 -30.53 -24.60
C CYS A 138 -4.95 -30.29 -24.10
N LEU A 139 -5.59 -29.19 -24.53
CA LEU A 139 -6.97 -28.88 -24.17
C LEU A 139 -7.94 -29.90 -24.77
N GLU A 140 -7.76 -30.29 -26.03
CA GLU A 140 -8.57 -31.32 -26.70
C GLU A 140 -8.40 -32.69 -26.04
N ALA A 141 -7.18 -33.05 -25.63
CA ALA A 141 -6.94 -34.27 -24.85
C ALA A 141 -7.58 -34.24 -23.46
N LEU A 142 -7.71 -33.06 -22.83
CA LEU A 142 -8.25 -32.89 -21.49
C LEU A 142 -9.78 -32.81 -21.46
N PHE A 143 -10.37 -32.16 -22.45
CA PHE A 143 -11.81 -31.86 -22.49
C PHE A 143 -12.58 -32.68 -23.53
N GLY A 144 -11.89 -33.36 -24.44
CA GLY A 144 -12.50 -34.07 -25.56
C GLY A 144 -12.94 -33.12 -26.68
N PRO A 145 -13.50 -33.66 -27.78
CA PRO A 145 -14.01 -32.84 -28.87
C PRO A 145 -15.20 -31.99 -28.41
N GLU A 146 -15.30 -30.74 -28.90
CA GLU A 146 -16.53 -29.94 -28.76
C GLU A 146 -17.69 -30.70 -29.43
N ILE A 147 -18.73 -30.97 -28.64
CA ILE A 147 -20.00 -31.58 -29.08
C ILE A 147 -20.89 -30.59 -29.83
#